data_AF-A0A399HZU8-F1
#
_entry.id   AF-A0A399HZU8-F1
#
_cell.length_a   1.000
_cell.length_b   1.000
_cell.length_c   1.000
_cell.angle_alpha   90.00
_cell.angle_beta   90.00
_cell.angle_gamma   90.00
#
_symmetry.space_group_name_H-M   'P 1'
#
loop_
_entity.id
_entity.type
_entity.pdbx_description
1 polymer ?
#
loop_
_entity_poly.entity_id
_entity_poly.type
_entity_poly.pdbx_seq_one_letter_code
_entity_poly.pdbx_strand_id
1 'polypeptide(L)'
;MSWAYEGIQCYVAAVALANHHPLYRSWDGSDHFYTSSKAEYDGLPAKYRKEGIACYVATTKIPGHTELYRLYNGNIDDHFYTTSSGEKDNAVKFGGYKYEGVTGYVATNPSVDHSEFYRAWNPEIGDHFYTRSVKEIDDNGPTRTSSQLKTILKNQLGDYYKNLKQFYADGNYFCPTEAVTKEIITAAKVDQKRYISEVFDCDDFAHLLKSAFIEDAYDSGRRSMPYAMGIIWGDKPAHAMNFIVLGDGKNFTVRVIEPQTGKLHDPTEKKLQEIYLLIA
;
A
#
# COMPACT_ATOMS: atom_id res chain seq x y z
N MET A 1 11.81 12.08 0.07
CA MET A 1 11.32 11.18 1.13
C MET A 1 10.19 10.40 0.53
N SER A 2 10.33 9.08 0.43
CA SER A 2 9.30 8.22 -0.17
C SER A 2 9.01 7.09 0.79
N TRP A 3 7.85 7.18 1.42
CA TRP A 3 7.31 6.22 2.37
C TRP A 3 6.74 5.02 1.61
N ALA A 4 7.30 3.84 1.76
CA ALA A 4 6.78 2.61 1.18
C ALA A 4 5.40 2.30 1.75
N TYR A 5 4.36 2.23 0.92
CA TYR A 5 3.03 1.84 1.40
C TYR A 5 2.96 0.33 1.67
N GLU A 6 2.74 -0.04 2.91
CA GLU A 6 2.77 -1.44 3.36
C GLU A 6 1.40 -2.11 3.40
N GLY A 7 0.32 -1.38 3.07
CA GLY A 7 -1.04 -1.92 3.03
C GLY A 7 -1.92 -1.48 4.20
N ILE A 8 -3.01 -2.23 4.41
CA ILE A 8 -3.97 -2.02 5.49
C ILE A 8 -3.42 -2.67 6.77
N GLN A 9 -3.14 -1.89 7.80
CA GLN A 9 -2.72 -2.41 9.11
C GLN A 9 -3.90 -3.02 9.88
N CYS A 10 -5.06 -2.37 9.82
CA CYS A 10 -6.30 -2.79 10.47
C CYS A 10 -7.49 -1.94 10.00
N TYR A 11 -8.67 -2.18 10.57
CA TYR A 11 -9.86 -1.36 10.35
C TYR A 11 -10.28 -0.65 11.64
N VAL A 12 -10.59 0.64 11.53
CA VAL A 12 -10.84 1.56 12.65
C VAL A 12 -12.08 2.41 12.41
N ALA A 13 -12.70 2.87 13.49
CA ALA A 13 -13.89 3.69 13.40
C ALA A 13 -13.55 5.15 13.07
N ALA A 14 -14.36 5.75 12.19
CA ALA A 14 -14.19 7.12 11.73
C ALA A 14 -14.68 8.18 12.71
N VAL A 15 -15.69 7.79 13.47
CA VAL A 15 -16.47 8.60 14.38
C VAL A 15 -16.56 7.86 15.70
N ALA A 16 -16.97 8.57 16.76
CA ALA A 16 -17.17 7.96 18.05
C ALA A 16 -18.30 6.91 17.97
N LEU A 17 -17.99 5.68 18.38
CA LEU A 17 -18.94 4.59 18.54
C LEU A 17 -19.05 4.21 20.02
N ALA A 18 -20.13 3.50 20.37
CA ALA A 18 -20.23 2.89 21.69
C ALA A 18 -19.03 1.95 21.93
N ASN A 19 -18.48 1.96 23.15
CA ASN A 19 -17.29 1.18 23.55
C ASN A 19 -16.00 1.49 22.77
N HIS A 20 -15.91 2.66 22.13
CA HIS A 20 -14.68 3.13 21.49
C HIS A 20 -14.15 4.37 22.19
N HIS A 21 -12.83 4.53 22.18
CA HIS A 21 -12.15 5.75 22.60
C HIS A 21 -11.31 6.32 21.44
N PRO A 22 -11.00 7.64 21.48
CA PRO A 22 -10.14 8.22 20.48
C PRO A 22 -8.73 7.65 20.55
N LEU A 23 -8.13 7.37 19.39
CA LEU A 23 -6.70 7.25 19.21
C LEU A 23 -6.18 8.60 18.73
N TYR A 24 -5.43 9.29 19.59
CA TYR A 24 -4.85 10.58 19.30
C TYR A 24 -3.52 10.42 18.55
N ARG A 25 -3.22 11.36 17.63
CA ARG A 25 -1.97 11.43 16.87
C ARG A 25 -1.23 12.74 17.16
N SER A 26 0.10 12.67 17.26
CA SER A 26 1.00 13.82 17.35
C SER A 26 2.26 13.59 16.51
N TRP A 27 2.95 14.66 16.13
CA TRP A 27 4.15 14.63 15.30
C TRP A 27 5.25 15.50 15.91
N ASP A 28 6.48 15.00 16.06
CA ASP A 28 7.59 15.78 16.63
C ASP A 28 8.65 16.27 15.63
N GLY A 29 8.45 16.01 14.33
CA GLY A 29 9.43 16.28 13.29
C GLY A 29 10.18 15.04 12.82
N SER A 30 10.09 13.92 13.55
CA SER A 30 10.71 12.65 13.21
C SER A 30 9.79 11.43 13.38
N ASP A 31 9.00 11.36 14.45
CA ASP A 31 8.14 10.23 14.81
C ASP A 31 6.66 10.64 14.96
N HIS A 32 5.76 9.77 14.53
CA HIS A 32 4.33 9.91 14.81
C HIS A 32 3.95 9.10 16.05
N PHE A 33 3.50 9.83 17.07
CA PHE A 33 3.05 9.24 18.32
C PHE A 33 1.54 9.01 18.32
N TYR A 34 1.10 7.80 18.71
CA TYR A 34 -0.31 7.41 18.84
C TYR A 34 -0.63 6.91 20.25
N THR A 35 -1.67 7.48 20.85
CA THR A 35 -2.14 7.04 22.17
C THR A 35 -3.65 7.13 22.30
N SER A 36 -4.24 6.20 23.03
CA SER A 36 -5.62 6.31 23.46
C SER A 36 -5.79 6.98 24.83
N SER A 37 -4.67 7.28 25.51
CA SER A 37 -4.66 8.02 26.77
C SER A 37 -4.67 9.53 26.51
N LYS A 38 -5.79 10.18 26.82
CA LYS A 38 -5.91 11.64 26.74
C LYS A 38 -4.90 12.34 27.64
N ALA A 39 -4.60 11.78 28.83
CA ALA A 39 -3.61 12.34 29.73
C ALA A 39 -2.19 12.29 29.16
N GLU A 40 -1.82 11.18 28.51
CA GLU A 40 -0.52 11.04 27.84
C GLU A 40 -0.41 12.01 26.67
N TYR A 41 -1.44 12.06 25.82
CA TYR A 41 -1.53 13.02 24.72
C TYR A 41 -1.42 14.47 25.21
N ASP A 42 -2.11 14.82 26.30
CA ASP A 42 -2.09 16.19 26.82
C ASP A 42 -0.75 16.56 27.45
N GLY A 43 -0.06 15.59 28.06
CA GLY A 43 1.23 15.72 28.72
C GLY A 43 2.45 15.52 27.83
N LEU A 44 2.31 15.34 26.51
CA LEU A 44 3.44 15.19 25.61
C LEU A 44 4.40 16.39 25.68
N PRO A 45 5.73 16.16 25.54
CA PRO A 45 6.72 17.24 25.47
C PRO A 45 6.40 18.26 24.37
N ALA A 46 6.85 19.51 24.55
CA ALA A 46 6.57 20.61 23.63
C ALA A 46 7.07 20.40 22.18
N LYS A 47 7.97 19.43 21.93
CA LYS A 47 8.39 19.04 20.58
C LYS A 47 7.25 18.43 19.75
N TYR A 48 6.27 17.78 20.39
CA TYR A 48 5.15 17.18 19.70
C TYR A 48 4.10 18.22 19.32
N ARG A 49 3.89 18.41 18.02
CA ARG A 49 2.70 19.04 17.47
C ARG A 49 1.53 18.07 17.58
N LYS A 50 0.56 18.43 18.41
CA LYS A 50 -0.71 17.73 18.59
C LYS A 50 -1.54 17.82 17.30
N GLU A 51 -1.90 16.67 16.71
CA GLU A 51 -2.67 16.62 15.46
C GLU A 51 -4.14 16.26 15.64
N GLY A 52 -4.49 15.72 16.81
CA GLY A 52 -5.88 15.51 17.22
C GLY A 52 -6.24 14.03 17.20
N ILE A 53 -7.51 13.73 16.94
CA ILE A 53 -8.02 12.36 16.86
C ILE A 53 -7.72 11.81 15.47
N ALA A 54 -6.90 10.76 15.38
CA ALA A 54 -6.66 10.06 14.11
C ALA A 54 -7.81 9.09 13.78
N CYS A 55 -8.29 8.35 14.78
CA CYS A 55 -9.38 7.39 14.63
C CYS A 55 -9.99 7.04 15.99
N TYR A 56 -10.93 6.11 16.01
CA TYR A 56 -11.49 5.52 17.21
C TYR A 56 -11.25 4.02 17.21
N VAL A 57 -10.81 3.50 18.37
CA VAL A 57 -10.50 2.07 18.57
C VAL A 57 -11.32 1.54 19.74
N ALA A 58 -11.65 0.25 19.76
CA ALA A 58 -12.46 -0.33 20.82
C ALA A 58 -11.67 -0.39 22.13
N THR A 59 -12.36 -0.17 23.25
CA THR A 59 -11.73 -0.13 24.60
C THR A 59 -11.44 -1.51 25.18
N THR A 60 -12.13 -2.53 24.68
CA THR A 60 -11.97 -3.94 25.08
C THR A 60 -12.01 -4.85 23.86
N LYS A 61 -11.44 -6.05 23.96
CA LYS A 61 -11.56 -7.06 22.91
C LYS A 61 -13.01 -7.50 22.76
N ILE A 62 -13.59 -7.21 21.61
CA ILE A 62 -14.92 -7.68 21.19
C ILE A 62 -14.79 -8.61 19.98
N PRO A 63 -15.83 -9.39 19.61
CA PRO A 63 -15.77 -10.24 18.43
C PRO A 63 -15.36 -9.46 17.17
N GLY A 64 -14.50 -10.06 16.35
CA GLY A 64 -13.97 -9.42 15.13
C GLY A 64 -12.89 -8.35 15.37
N HIS A 65 -12.39 -8.21 16.60
CA HIS A 65 -11.30 -7.28 16.94
C HIS A 65 -10.07 -7.98 17.50
N THR A 66 -8.92 -7.38 17.25
CA THR A 66 -7.60 -7.81 17.73
C THR A 66 -6.87 -6.66 18.41
N GLU A 67 -5.85 -6.98 19.20
CA GLU A 67 -4.99 -6.02 19.87
C GLU A 67 -4.20 -5.16 18.86
N LEU A 68 -4.12 -3.86 19.11
CA LEU A 68 -3.10 -2.97 18.51
C LEU A 68 -1.99 -2.75 19.55
N TYR A 69 -0.87 -3.44 19.35
CA TYR A 69 0.29 -3.36 20.23
C TYR A 69 1.04 -2.05 20.00
N ARG A 70 1.49 -1.40 21.07
CA ARG A 70 2.45 -0.29 21.03
C ARG A 70 3.79 -0.76 21.58
N LEU A 71 4.86 -0.41 20.87
CA LEU A 71 6.22 -0.65 21.28
C LEU A 71 7.04 0.63 21.15
N TYR A 72 8.11 0.75 21.94
CA TYR A 72 9.00 1.91 21.92
C TYR A 72 10.47 1.51 21.94
N ASN A 73 11.29 2.14 21.10
CA ASN A 73 12.74 1.99 21.10
C ASN A 73 13.43 3.31 21.46
N GLY A 74 13.79 3.44 22.74
CA GLY A 74 14.44 4.66 23.25
C GLY A 74 15.86 4.93 22.76
N ASN A 75 16.49 4.03 21.98
CA ASN A 75 17.78 4.32 21.35
C ASN A 75 17.64 5.18 20.09
N ILE A 76 16.50 5.09 19.41
CA ILE A 76 16.19 5.80 18.17
C ILE A 76 14.97 6.71 18.28
N ASP A 77 14.35 6.77 19.47
CA ASP A 77 13.16 7.59 19.77
C ASP A 77 11.98 7.26 18.83
N ASP A 78 11.72 5.96 18.62
CA ASP A 78 10.72 5.45 17.66
C ASP A 78 9.59 4.67 18.34
N HIS A 79 8.35 4.90 17.88
CA HIS A 79 7.18 4.12 18.27
C HIS A 79 6.69 3.21 17.14
N PHE A 80 6.54 1.92 17.45
CA PHE A 80 6.04 0.93 16.51
C PHE A 80 4.66 0.39 16.92
N TYR A 81 3.73 0.30 15.97
CA TYR A 81 2.36 -0.14 16.19
C TYR A 81 2.01 -1.31 15.26
N THR A 82 1.55 -2.43 15.82
CA THR A 82 1.21 -3.60 14.99
C THR A 82 0.08 -4.42 15.62
N THR A 83 -0.72 -5.07 14.77
CA THR A 83 -1.67 -6.11 15.18
C THR A 83 -1.05 -7.52 15.15
N SER A 84 0.13 -7.68 14.54
CA SER A 84 0.84 -8.95 14.43
C SER A 84 1.62 -9.24 15.70
N SER A 85 1.23 -10.31 16.40
CA SER A 85 2.00 -10.80 17.55
C SER A 85 3.42 -11.20 17.15
N GLY A 86 3.61 -11.71 15.94
CA GLY A 86 4.93 -12.08 15.40
C GLY A 86 5.82 -10.87 15.13
N GLU A 87 5.30 -9.78 14.55
CA GLU A 87 6.08 -8.54 14.38
C GLU A 87 6.46 -7.95 15.73
N LYS A 88 5.52 -7.90 16.68
CA LYS A 88 5.77 -7.46 18.06
C LYS A 88 6.87 -8.30 18.73
N ASP A 89 6.78 -9.62 18.68
CA ASP A 89 7.76 -10.52 19.30
C ASP A 89 9.15 -10.39 18.64
N ASN A 90 9.21 -10.24 17.31
CA ASN A 90 10.46 -10.01 16.59
C ASN A 90 11.08 -8.64 16.89
N ALA A 91 10.28 -7.58 16.97
CA ALA A 91 10.75 -6.23 17.30
C ALA A 91 11.35 -6.18 18.72
N VAL A 92 10.75 -6.88 19.68
CA VAL A 92 11.30 -7.01 21.04
C VAL A 92 12.59 -7.82 21.04
N LYS A 93 12.58 -8.99 20.39
CA LYS A 93 13.69 -9.95 20.45
C LYS A 93 14.93 -9.47 19.69
N PHE A 94 14.74 -8.81 18.56
CA PHE A 94 15.80 -8.48 17.61
C PHE A 94 15.92 -6.99 17.29
N GLY A 95 14.85 -6.21 17.47
CA GLY A 95 14.79 -4.79 17.08
C GLY A 95 15.13 -3.80 18.20
N GLY A 96 15.30 -4.26 19.45
CA GLY A 96 15.58 -3.39 20.59
C GLY A 96 14.37 -2.64 21.15
N TYR A 97 13.16 -2.98 20.68
CA TYR A 97 11.92 -2.38 21.15
C TYR A 97 11.49 -2.93 22.51
N LYS A 98 10.85 -2.08 23.31
CA LYS A 98 10.15 -2.48 24.53
C LYS A 98 8.66 -2.48 24.26
N TYR A 99 7.99 -3.56 24.66
CA TYR A 99 6.53 -3.65 24.59
C TYR A 99 5.91 -2.74 25.65
N GLU A 100 5.04 -1.82 25.24
CA GLU A 100 4.39 -0.84 26.12
C GLU A 100 2.92 -1.16 26.42
N GLY A 101 2.34 -2.16 25.75
CA GLY A 101 0.97 -2.61 25.99
C GLY A 101 0.08 -2.55 24.76
N VAL A 102 -1.21 -2.74 24.99
CA VAL A 102 -2.27 -2.62 23.99
C VAL A 102 -2.82 -1.20 24.03
N THR A 103 -2.68 -0.44 22.95
CA THR A 103 -3.20 0.94 22.88
C THR A 103 -4.71 0.96 22.61
N GLY A 104 -5.25 -0.13 22.04
CA GLY A 104 -6.68 -0.35 21.82
C GLY A 104 -6.93 -1.62 21.03
N TYR A 105 -8.20 -1.89 20.72
CA TYR A 105 -8.60 -3.05 19.92
C TYR A 105 -9.19 -2.58 18.58
N VAL A 106 -8.74 -3.19 17.49
CA VAL A 106 -9.06 -2.77 16.12
C VAL A 106 -9.74 -3.90 15.35
N ALA A 107 -10.66 -3.56 14.46
CA ALA A 107 -11.39 -4.54 13.68
C ALA A 107 -10.46 -5.24 12.68
N THR A 108 -10.69 -6.53 12.45
CA THR A 108 -9.89 -7.35 11.52
C THR A 108 -10.45 -7.36 10.10
N ASN A 109 -11.67 -6.85 9.90
CA ASN A 109 -12.36 -6.79 8.61
C ASN A 109 -13.09 -5.44 8.46
N PRO A 110 -13.33 -4.97 7.23
CA PRO A 110 -14.08 -3.75 7.00
C PRO A 110 -15.55 -3.94 7.38
N SER A 111 -16.21 -2.84 7.74
CA SER A 111 -17.66 -2.79 7.98
C SER A 111 -18.17 -1.38 7.70
N VAL A 112 -19.50 -1.17 7.78
CA VAL A 112 -20.10 0.18 7.67
C VAL A 112 -19.50 1.18 8.66
N ASP A 113 -19.06 0.70 9.83
CA ASP A 113 -18.53 1.51 10.91
C ASP A 113 -16.99 1.55 10.97
N HIS A 114 -16.31 0.63 10.27
CA HIS A 114 -14.86 0.45 10.33
C HIS A 114 -14.23 0.46 8.95
N SER A 115 -13.42 1.48 8.70
CA SER A 115 -12.65 1.66 7.46
C SER A 115 -11.16 1.43 7.70
N GLU A 116 -10.39 1.38 6.64
CA GLU A 116 -8.96 1.10 6.66
C GLU A 116 -8.16 2.10 7.51
N PHE A 117 -7.15 1.56 8.19
CA PHE A 117 -6.02 2.27 8.76
C PHE A 117 -4.75 1.74 8.10
N TYR A 118 -4.14 2.60 7.30
CA TYR A 118 -3.01 2.29 6.45
C TYR A 118 -1.70 2.37 7.23
N ARG A 119 -0.70 1.57 6.84
CA ARG A 119 0.68 1.66 7.31
C ARG A 119 1.63 1.96 6.15
N ALA A 120 2.61 2.82 6.39
CA ALA A 120 3.73 3.05 5.49
C ALA A 120 5.06 3.03 6.25
N TRP A 121 6.13 2.64 5.57
CA TRP A 121 7.48 2.51 6.11
C TRP A 121 8.44 3.48 5.44
N ASN A 122 9.25 4.19 6.21
CA ASN A 122 10.32 5.02 5.68
C ASN A 122 11.71 4.41 5.99
N PRO A 123 12.36 3.76 5.00
CA PRO A 123 13.68 3.16 5.20
C PRO A 123 14.84 4.18 5.33
N GLU A 124 14.61 5.49 5.20
CA GLU A 124 15.63 6.52 5.43
C GLU A 124 15.80 6.83 6.91
N ILE A 125 14.68 6.92 7.62
CA ILE A 125 14.64 7.33 9.03
C ILE A 125 14.30 6.16 9.96
N GLY A 126 13.81 5.06 9.41
CA GLY A 126 13.48 3.87 10.18
C GLY A 126 12.14 3.96 10.93
N ASP A 127 11.16 4.68 10.37
CA ASP A 127 9.88 5.01 11.02
C ASP A 127 8.68 4.44 10.24
N HIS A 128 7.59 4.15 10.96
CA HIS A 128 6.30 3.79 10.40
C HIS A 128 5.26 4.91 10.58
N PHE A 129 4.53 5.20 9.51
CA PHE A 129 3.42 6.15 9.52
C PHE A 129 2.07 5.42 9.40
N TYR A 130 1.07 5.86 10.18
CA TYR A 130 -0.26 5.26 10.20
C TYR A 130 -1.36 6.31 9.96
N THR A 131 -2.26 6.03 9.03
CA THR A 131 -3.29 7.03 8.69
C THR A 131 -4.55 6.40 8.13
N ARG A 132 -5.68 7.10 8.27
CA ARG A 132 -6.93 6.81 7.55
C ARG A 132 -7.03 7.55 6.21
N SER A 133 -6.01 8.31 5.86
CA SER A 133 -5.97 9.17 4.68
C SER A 133 -5.03 8.57 3.65
N VAL A 134 -5.59 7.97 2.61
CA VAL A 134 -4.79 7.50 1.47
C VAL A 134 -4.05 8.66 0.81
N LYS A 135 -4.61 9.88 0.84
CA LYS A 135 -3.89 11.07 0.39
C LYS A 135 -2.58 11.31 1.15
N GLU A 136 -2.54 11.09 2.46
CA GLU A 136 -1.30 11.21 3.23
C GLU A 136 -0.31 10.09 2.87
N ILE A 137 -0.78 8.92 2.44
CA ILE A 137 0.07 7.85 1.89
C ILE A 137 0.60 8.25 0.51
N ASP A 138 -0.23 8.78 -0.38
CA ASP A 138 0.14 9.12 -1.74
C ASP A 138 1.09 10.32 -1.81
N ASP A 139 0.78 11.40 -1.09
CA ASP A 139 1.59 12.62 -1.07
C ASP A 139 3.02 12.36 -0.53
N ASN A 140 3.16 11.33 0.30
CA ASN A 140 4.42 10.94 0.92
C ASN A 140 5.00 9.63 0.32
N GLY A 141 4.27 8.96 -0.56
CA GLY A 141 4.55 7.60 -1.01
C GLY A 141 5.55 7.48 -2.16
N PRO A 142 5.87 6.25 -2.60
CA PRO A 142 6.65 6.03 -3.82
C PRO A 142 5.86 6.45 -5.06
N THR A 143 5.94 7.73 -5.42
CA THR A 143 5.27 8.26 -6.62
C THR A 143 6.29 8.54 -7.73
N ARG A 144 5.84 8.50 -8.98
CA ARG A 144 6.66 8.80 -10.16
C ARG A 144 5.87 9.62 -11.17
N THR A 145 6.53 10.61 -11.74
CA THR A 145 5.99 11.32 -12.91
C THR A 145 6.02 10.40 -14.14
N SER A 146 5.22 10.69 -15.15
CA SER A 146 5.25 9.98 -16.44
C SER A 146 6.66 9.94 -17.06
N SER A 147 7.43 11.02 -16.93
CA SER A 147 8.82 11.10 -17.40
C SER A 147 9.77 10.17 -16.62
N GLN A 148 9.61 10.07 -15.30
CA GLN A 148 10.40 9.16 -14.49
C GLN A 148 10.01 7.69 -14.75
N LEU A 149 8.71 7.38 -14.88
CA LEU A 149 8.26 6.04 -15.28
C LEU A 149 8.81 5.66 -16.65
N LYS A 150 8.82 6.59 -17.62
CA LYS A 150 9.40 6.35 -18.95
C LYS A 150 10.86 5.93 -18.88
N THR A 151 11.61 6.56 -17.99
CA THR A 151 13.02 6.22 -17.75
C THR A 151 13.14 4.85 -17.09
N ILE A 152 12.36 4.57 -16.05
CA ILE A 152 12.37 3.27 -15.34
C ILE A 152 12.04 2.12 -16.30
N LEU A 153 10.94 2.23 -17.04
CA LEU A 153 10.48 1.22 -17.98
C LEU A 153 11.47 1.02 -19.13
N LYS A 154 12.03 2.11 -19.68
CA LYS A 154 13.08 2.00 -20.70
C LYS A 154 14.30 1.25 -20.18
N ASN A 155 14.74 1.54 -18.96
CA ASN A 155 15.95 0.93 -18.40
C ASN A 155 15.74 -0.54 -18.03
N GLN A 156 14.60 -0.90 -17.45
CA GLN A 156 14.36 -2.26 -16.96
C GLN A 156 13.75 -3.19 -18.00
N LEU A 157 13.15 -2.64 -19.06
CA LEU A 157 12.49 -3.42 -20.10
C LEU A 157 13.14 -3.27 -21.49
N GLY A 158 13.91 -2.20 -21.73
CA GLY A 158 14.39 -1.84 -23.06
C GLY A 158 15.34 -2.85 -23.70
N ASP A 159 16.13 -3.56 -22.89
CA ASP A 159 17.01 -4.63 -23.38
C ASP A 159 16.24 -5.89 -23.82
N TYR A 160 15.03 -6.07 -23.29
CA TYR A 160 14.18 -7.22 -23.57
C TYR A 160 13.18 -6.93 -24.71
N TYR A 161 12.79 -5.66 -24.88
CA TYR A 161 11.74 -5.26 -25.83
C TYR A 161 12.24 -4.19 -26.80
N LYS A 162 12.66 -4.64 -27.99
CA LYS A 162 13.41 -3.84 -28.98
C LYS A 162 12.67 -2.61 -29.51
N ASN A 163 11.34 -2.57 -29.43
CA ASN A 163 10.49 -1.50 -29.97
C ASN A 163 9.50 -0.95 -28.92
N LEU A 164 9.94 -0.79 -27.67
CA LEU A 164 9.10 -0.33 -26.57
C LEU A 164 8.47 1.06 -26.84
N LYS A 165 7.16 1.09 -27.14
CA LYS A 165 6.37 2.33 -27.22
C LYS A 165 5.57 2.50 -25.93
N GLN A 166 5.58 3.70 -25.36
CA GLN A 166 5.01 3.98 -24.04
C GLN A 166 4.02 5.14 -24.13
N PHE A 167 2.81 4.93 -23.63
CA PHE A 167 1.74 5.92 -23.57
C PHE A 167 1.32 6.12 -22.11
N TYR A 168 1.12 7.38 -21.73
CA TYR A 168 0.77 7.82 -20.38
C TYR A 168 -0.46 8.71 -20.46
N ALA A 169 -1.54 8.38 -19.74
CA ALA A 169 -2.72 9.24 -19.66
C ALA A 169 -2.57 10.35 -18.61
N ASP A 170 -1.82 10.08 -17.54
CA ASP A 170 -1.63 10.99 -16.40
C ASP A 170 -0.19 11.47 -16.21
N GLY A 171 -0.06 12.54 -15.44
CA GLY A 171 1.23 13.16 -15.12
C GLY A 171 2.00 12.49 -13.97
N ASN A 172 1.30 11.87 -13.02
CA ASN A 172 1.85 11.25 -11.82
C ASN A 172 1.16 9.93 -11.52
N TYR A 173 1.91 8.99 -10.96
CA TYR A 173 1.43 7.66 -10.64
C TYR A 173 1.99 7.18 -9.31
N PHE A 174 1.17 6.44 -8.57
CA PHE A 174 1.55 5.76 -7.34
C PHE A 174 2.14 4.38 -7.65
N CYS A 175 3.32 4.06 -7.10
CA CYS A 175 4.00 2.78 -7.31
C CYS A 175 3.81 1.88 -6.06
N PRO A 176 2.86 0.94 -6.05
CA PRO A 176 2.54 0.17 -4.85
C PRO A 176 3.66 -0.82 -4.49
N THR A 177 3.64 -1.35 -3.27
CA THR A 177 4.49 -2.49 -2.92
C THR A 177 3.95 -3.78 -3.55
N GLU A 178 4.78 -4.83 -3.55
CA GLU A 178 4.35 -6.16 -4.04
C GLU A 178 3.19 -6.72 -3.22
N ALA A 179 3.15 -6.46 -1.91
CA ALA A 179 2.09 -6.93 -1.02
C ALA A 179 0.72 -6.34 -1.43
N VAL A 180 0.64 -5.01 -1.52
CA VAL A 180 -0.55 -4.28 -1.97
C VAL A 180 -0.99 -4.74 -3.36
N THR A 181 -0.03 -4.91 -4.27
CA THR A 181 -0.31 -5.42 -5.62
C THR A 181 -1.00 -6.79 -5.59
N LYS A 182 -0.53 -7.70 -4.74
CA LYS A 182 -1.10 -9.05 -4.59
C LYS A 182 -2.48 -9.03 -3.94
N GLU A 183 -2.72 -8.14 -2.98
CA GLU A 183 -4.04 -7.95 -2.37
C GLU A 183 -5.08 -7.56 -3.42
N ILE A 184 -4.78 -6.56 -4.26
CA ILE A 184 -5.67 -6.11 -5.33
C ILE A 184 -5.92 -7.24 -6.35
N ILE A 185 -4.88 -7.92 -6.82
CA ILE A 185 -5.02 -9.06 -7.77
C ILE A 185 -5.90 -10.17 -7.18
N THR A 186 -5.70 -10.51 -5.91
CA THR A 186 -6.46 -11.56 -5.23
C THR A 186 -7.94 -11.16 -5.07
N ALA A 187 -8.20 -9.90 -4.71
CA ALA A 187 -9.55 -9.37 -4.59
C ALA A 187 -10.30 -9.35 -5.94
N ALA A 188 -9.58 -9.06 -7.03
CA ALA A 188 -10.13 -8.97 -8.38
C ALA A 188 -10.66 -10.31 -8.93
N LYS A 189 -10.09 -11.45 -8.49
CA LYS A 189 -10.48 -12.81 -8.92
C LYS A 189 -10.52 -12.99 -10.44
N VAL A 190 -9.68 -12.26 -11.15
CA VAL A 190 -9.59 -12.30 -12.62
C VAL A 190 -9.05 -13.65 -13.09
N ASP A 191 -8.15 -14.25 -12.32
CA ASP A 191 -7.59 -15.60 -12.50
C ASP A 191 -8.62 -16.73 -12.37
N GLN A 192 -9.80 -16.45 -11.81
CA GLN A 192 -10.90 -17.42 -11.69
C GLN A 192 -11.82 -17.42 -12.92
N LYS A 193 -11.61 -16.52 -13.87
CA LYS A 193 -12.39 -16.44 -15.12
C LYS A 193 -11.88 -17.46 -16.12
N ARG A 194 -12.78 -17.96 -16.98
CA ARG A 194 -12.45 -18.96 -17.99
C ARG A 194 -12.09 -18.28 -19.30
N TYR A 195 -10.93 -18.61 -19.86
CA TYR A 195 -10.55 -18.22 -21.21
C TYR A 195 -11.55 -18.74 -22.26
N ILE A 196 -11.99 -17.85 -23.15
CA ILE A 196 -12.83 -18.16 -24.30
C ILE A 196 -12.24 -17.39 -25.48
N SER A 197 -11.70 -18.10 -26.48
CA SER A 197 -11.06 -17.49 -27.66
C SER A 197 -11.91 -16.33 -28.23
N GLU A 198 -11.30 -15.16 -28.41
CA GLU A 198 -11.87 -13.91 -28.95
C GLU A 198 -13.02 -13.28 -28.14
N VAL A 199 -13.62 -14.00 -27.18
CA VAL A 199 -14.77 -13.52 -26.38
C VAL A 199 -14.33 -13.07 -25.00
N PHE A 200 -13.35 -13.78 -24.45
CA PHE A 200 -12.75 -13.52 -23.17
C PHE A 200 -11.32 -14.06 -23.20
N ASP A 201 -10.45 -13.34 -23.89
CA ASP A 201 -9.07 -13.73 -24.14
C ASP A 201 -8.07 -12.74 -23.55
N CYS A 202 -6.83 -12.74 -24.03
CA CYS A 202 -5.71 -12.17 -23.29
C CYS A 202 -5.88 -10.68 -22.94
N ASP A 203 -6.48 -9.90 -23.83
CA ASP A 203 -6.74 -8.48 -23.65
C ASP A 203 -7.90 -8.22 -22.69
N ASP A 204 -8.98 -9.02 -22.72
CA ASP A 204 -10.08 -8.92 -21.75
C ASP A 204 -9.60 -9.15 -20.32
N PHE A 205 -8.76 -10.17 -20.11
CA PHE A 205 -8.13 -10.42 -18.81
C PHE A 205 -7.28 -9.22 -18.38
N ALA A 206 -6.50 -8.63 -19.30
CA ALA A 206 -5.65 -7.47 -19.00
C ALA A 206 -6.47 -6.21 -18.68
N HIS A 207 -7.60 -6.01 -19.36
CA HIS A 207 -8.55 -4.92 -19.13
C HIS A 207 -9.31 -5.08 -17.81
N LEU A 208 -9.78 -6.29 -17.47
CA LEU A 208 -10.42 -6.53 -16.17
C LEU A 208 -9.45 -6.29 -15.02
N LEU A 209 -8.20 -6.77 -15.13
CA LEU A 209 -7.23 -6.52 -14.07
C LEU A 209 -6.90 -5.02 -13.96
N LYS A 210 -6.78 -4.30 -15.08
CA LYS A 210 -6.61 -2.84 -15.06
C LYS A 210 -7.79 -2.16 -14.36
N SER A 211 -9.00 -2.61 -14.62
CA SER A 211 -10.22 -2.08 -14.00
C SER A 211 -10.22 -2.30 -12.48
N ALA A 212 -9.74 -3.44 -11.98
CA ALA A 212 -9.64 -3.68 -10.54
C ALA A 212 -8.69 -2.70 -9.82
N PHE A 213 -7.58 -2.31 -10.46
CA PHE A 213 -6.71 -1.26 -9.91
C PHE A 213 -7.35 0.13 -9.95
N ILE A 214 -8.21 0.40 -10.94
CA ILE A 214 -8.99 1.64 -11.01
C ILE A 214 -10.04 1.67 -9.89
N GLU A 215 -10.77 0.57 -9.70
CA GLU A 215 -11.76 0.40 -8.62
C GLU A 215 -11.10 0.57 -7.25
N ASP A 216 -9.97 -0.07 -6.98
CA ASP A 216 -9.25 0.10 -5.71
C ASP A 216 -8.79 1.55 -5.47
N ALA A 217 -8.30 2.22 -6.53
CA ALA A 217 -7.94 3.64 -6.44
C ALA A 217 -9.16 4.55 -6.20
N TYR A 218 -10.33 4.17 -6.72
CA TYR A 218 -11.59 4.90 -6.56
C TYR A 218 -12.25 4.65 -5.19
N ASP A 219 -12.42 3.38 -4.79
CA ASP A 219 -13.15 2.94 -3.59
C ASP A 219 -12.44 3.31 -2.29
N SER A 220 -11.11 3.40 -2.32
CA SER A 220 -10.33 3.99 -1.22
C SER A 220 -10.61 5.49 -1.00
N GLY A 221 -11.44 6.08 -1.88
CA GLY A 221 -12.13 7.36 -1.73
C GLY A 221 -11.23 8.60 -1.78
N ARG A 222 -9.90 8.42 -1.79
CA ARG A 222 -8.93 9.50 -1.53
C ARG A 222 -7.53 9.26 -2.13
N ARG A 223 -7.33 8.38 -3.14
CA ARG A 223 -6.06 8.42 -3.89
C ARG A 223 -5.95 9.72 -4.69
N SER A 224 -4.80 10.36 -4.65
CA SER A 224 -4.54 11.60 -5.39
C SER A 224 -4.04 11.36 -6.81
N MET A 225 -3.77 10.10 -7.17
CA MET A 225 -3.25 9.69 -8.47
C MET A 225 -3.51 8.20 -8.77
N PRO A 226 -3.49 7.79 -10.06
CA PRO A 226 -3.64 6.39 -10.44
C PRO A 226 -2.41 5.55 -10.08
N TYR A 227 -2.57 4.22 -10.06
CA TYR A 227 -1.45 3.30 -9.95
C TYR A 227 -0.56 3.31 -11.19
N ALA A 228 0.75 3.11 -11.01
CA ALA A 228 1.73 2.86 -12.06
C ALA A 228 1.59 1.44 -12.65
N MET A 229 0.36 1.07 -13.00
CA MET A 229 -0.07 -0.22 -13.53
C MET A 229 -0.68 0.01 -14.91
N GLY A 230 -0.24 -0.77 -15.89
CA GLY A 230 -0.66 -0.62 -17.28
C GLY A 230 -0.87 -1.94 -18.01
N ILE A 231 -1.23 -1.83 -19.28
CA ILE A 231 -1.40 -2.96 -20.20
C ILE A 231 -0.19 -3.04 -21.12
N ILE A 232 0.29 -4.27 -21.33
CA ILE A 232 1.31 -4.65 -22.31
C ILE A 232 0.58 -5.27 -23.51
N TRP A 233 0.83 -4.78 -24.71
CA TRP A 233 0.42 -5.43 -25.96
C TRP A 233 1.65 -5.94 -26.70
N GLY A 234 1.80 -7.25 -26.77
CA GLY A 234 2.83 -7.95 -27.53
C GLY A 234 2.31 -8.40 -28.90
N ASP A 235 3.18 -8.47 -29.91
CA ASP A 235 2.78 -8.85 -31.29
C ASP A 235 3.26 -10.25 -31.75
N LYS A 236 4.32 -10.81 -31.12
CA LYS A 236 4.96 -12.07 -31.54
C LYS A 236 5.40 -12.94 -30.35
N PRO A 237 4.56 -13.91 -29.91
CA PRO A 237 3.17 -14.07 -30.31
C PRO A 237 2.31 -12.89 -29.84
N ALA A 238 1.17 -12.66 -30.50
CA ALA A 238 0.19 -11.70 -30.03
C ALA A 238 -0.30 -12.12 -28.63
N HIS A 239 -0.14 -11.24 -27.64
CA HIS A 239 -0.54 -11.50 -26.26
C HIS A 239 -0.71 -10.18 -25.52
N ALA A 240 -1.72 -10.08 -24.67
CA ALA A 240 -1.89 -8.97 -23.76
C ALA A 240 -1.66 -9.41 -22.31
N MET A 241 -0.97 -8.55 -21.57
CA MET A 241 -0.61 -8.75 -20.17
C MET A 241 -0.71 -7.43 -19.44
N ASN A 242 -0.45 -7.42 -18.13
CA ASN A 242 -0.26 -6.17 -17.40
C ASN A 242 1.20 -6.02 -16.97
N PHE A 243 1.57 -4.79 -16.66
CA PHE A 243 2.78 -4.52 -15.89
C PHE A 243 2.45 -3.61 -14.73
N ILE A 244 3.33 -3.60 -13.74
CA ILE A 244 3.27 -2.67 -12.64
C ILE A 244 4.67 -2.22 -12.26
N VAL A 245 4.81 -0.93 -11.95
CA VAL A 245 6.02 -0.40 -11.34
C VAL A 245 5.82 -0.39 -9.84
N LEU A 246 6.53 -1.29 -9.16
CA LEU A 246 6.52 -1.39 -7.72
C LEU A 246 7.42 -0.32 -7.10
N GLY A 247 7.09 0.12 -5.88
CA GLY A 247 7.91 1.05 -5.11
C GLY A 247 8.00 0.64 -3.64
N ASP A 248 9.22 0.48 -3.13
CA ASP A 248 9.51 0.20 -1.69
C ASP A 248 10.02 1.47 -0.96
N GLY A 249 9.62 2.63 -1.45
CA GLY A 249 10.18 3.91 -1.05
C GLY A 249 11.37 4.29 -1.92
N LYS A 250 12.49 3.57 -1.85
CA LYS A 250 13.74 3.96 -2.53
C LYS A 250 13.90 3.35 -3.91
N ASN A 251 13.55 2.09 -4.05
CA ASN A 251 13.72 1.29 -5.25
C ASN A 251 12.42 1.18 -6.02
N PHE A 252 12.57 1.11 -7.33
CA PHE A 252 11.45 0.97 -8.26
C PHE A 252 11.75 -0.19 -9.17
N THR A 253 10.85 -1.17 -9.20
CA THR A 253 11.06 -2.41 -9.96
C THR A 253 9.83 -2.69 -10.80
N VAL A 254 10.05 -3.00 -12.07
CA VAL A 254 8.97 -3.38 -12.98
C VAL A 254 8.69 -4.88 -12.85
N ARG A 255 7.41 -5.23 -12.71
CA ARG A 255 6.94 -6.62 -12.78
C ARG A 255 5.91 -6.75 -13.89
N VAL A 256 5.91 -7.91 -14.53
CA VAL A 256 4.89 -8.30 -15.51
C VAL A 256 3.88 -9.17 -14.81
N ILE A 257 2.59 -8.96 -15.04
CA ILE A 257 1.51 -9.74 -14.45
C ILE A 257 0.84 -10.54 -15.56
N GLU A 258 0.73 -11.86 -15.38
CA GLU A 258 -0.10 -12.72 -16.21
C GLU A 258 -1.52 -12.74 -15.62
N PRO A 259 -2.47 -11.92 -16.13
CA PRO A 259 -3.77 -11.73 -15.47
C PRO A 259 -4.60 -13.02 -15.44
N GLN A 260 -4.37 -13.96 -16.35
CA GLN A 260 -5.01 -15.28 -16.35
C GLN A 260 -4.61 -16.17 -15.17
N THR A 261 -3.50 -15.85 -14.49
CA THR A 261 -2.98 -16.63 -13.35
C THR A 261 -2.76 -15.80 -12.09
N GLY A 262 -2.87 -14.48 -12.18
CA GLY A 262 -2.57 -13.54 -11.09
C GLY A 262 -1.08 -13.47 -10.71
N LYS A 263 -0.18 -14.14 -11.42
CA LYS A 263 1.24 -14.24 -11.03
C LYS A 263 2.04 -13.02 -11.51
N LEU A 264 2.90 -12.53 -10.61
CA LEU A 264 3.91 -11.54 -10.93
C LEU A 264 5.20 -12.23 -11.37
N HIS A 265 5.70 -11.85 -12.53
CA HIS A 265 6.91 -12.35 -13.15
C HIS A 265 7.99 -11.28 -13.22
N ASP A 266 9.24 -11.71 -13.21
CA ASP A 266 10.33 -10.86 -13.69
C ASP A 266 10.16 -10.64 -15.21
N PRO A 267 10.39 -9.42 -15.73
CA PRO A 267 10.24 -9.15 -17.17
C PRO A 267 11.06 -10.08 -18.08
N THR A 268 12.18 -10.62 -17.59
CA THR A 268 13.04 -11.55 -18.35
C THR A 268 12.40 -12.90 -18.62
N GLU A 269 11.41 -13.31 -17.81
CA GLU A 269 10.71 -14.58 -17.94
C GLU A 269 9.68 -14.58 -19.07
N LYS A 270 9.22 -13.39 -19.49
CA LYS A 270 8.17 -13.20 -20.50
C LYS A 270 8.75 -12.46 -21.70
N LYS A 271 9.20 -13.23 -22.70
CA LYS A 271 9.80 -12.69 -23.93
C LYS A 271 8.72 -12.40 -24.98
N LEU A 272 8.43 -11.12 -25.21
CA LEU A 272 7.64 -10.60 -26.33
C LEU A 272 8.59 -9.78 -27.23
N GLN A 273 8.32 -9.68 -28.54
CA GLN A 273 9.26 -9.02 -29.47
C GLN A 273 8.99 -7.52 -29.64
N GLU A 274 7.78 -7.12 -30.02
CA GLU A 274 7.35 -5.71 -30.03
C GLU A 274 6.33 -5.49 -28.93
N ILE A 275 6.51 -4.40 -28.17
CA ILE A 275 5.64 -4.09 -27.03
C ILE A 275 5.14 -2.65 -27.11
N TYR A 276 3.84 -2.52 -26.89
CA TYR A 276 3.17 -1.27 -26.61
C TYR A 276 2.71 -1.28 -25.15
N LEU A 277 3.17 -0.31 -24.37
CA LEU A 277 2.74 -0.10 -23.00
C LEU A 277 1.76 1.07 -22.95
N LEU A 278 0.60 0.84 -22.35
CA LEU A 278 -0.35 1.88 -22.00
C LEU A 278 -0.51 1.94 -20.49
N ILE A 279 -0.12 3.07 -19.90
CA ILE A 279 -0.53 3.44 -18.54
C ILE A 279 -1.62 4.48 -18.71
N ALA A 280 -2.86 4.07 -18.45
CA ALA A 280 -4.04 4.92 -18.50
C ALA A 280 -4.79 4.91 -17.18
#